data_AF-A0A1Y5I795-F1
#
_entry.id   AF-A0A1Y5I795-F1
#
_cell.length_a   1.000
_cell.length_b   1.000
_cell.length_c   1.000
_cell.angle_alpha   90.00
_cell.angle_beta   90.00
_cell.angle_gamma   90.00
#
_symmetry.space_group_name_H-M   'P 1'
#
loop_
_entity.id
_entity.type
_entity.pdbx_description
1 polymer ?
#
loop_
_entity_poly.entity_id
_entity_poly.type
_entity_poly.pdbx_seq_one_letter_code
_entity_poly.pdbx_strand_id
1 'polypeptide(L)'
;MLALDESTERYCEKYSMPCFGSAELRYSGGVMATAGTALHRESAQREASSVAEAAKALRDIKTLEVKLLVDILERGHDVLVSDADVAWLRDPEDWVRTALRDVDVAASTDCLDVSADDVGGCWGAAANTGILYFRPTDAAKTFLGNWIAAMDKATDDMTERDQEIFNNLLVADASGDTKVTEGGSSVNVRVVKGGVRLGSLPMRYFASGHTFFVEQLHKHEGESQQPFCVHATFQFSQVHGKRQRFREHGLWLIENDDYYTQGNFISMSDDLPSIWNITGVHNHLLTAAWYRASVRNLLALGRILNRTVILPRFTCMCDRYWGHVLPSCKIGHVEPPFVGCPQDHIMNLPAMENGGVDFREWSFLSNLRTPDALRRSIAAVSTGNRDSGDVKAKYALPAFAMDTDVLSTLASAPERVLVVDGALTSFCAFESATSSPAAKQFNSDMAVALKAESWFCGPEDARGVKCAIGFPIPKPTTELHSKCSALRAKATELRSSPHELLSNFFDEYGHDDKKNKFMFPSDRTTASANDISTEENPFASDDK
;
A
#
# COMPACT_ATOMS: atom_id res chain seq x y z
N MET A 1 20.68 -13.11 -9.72
CA MET A 1 20.18 -11.83 -10.26
C MET A 1 20.27 -11.85 -11.77
N LEU A 2 19.26 -11.38 -12.49
CA LEU A 2 19.37 -11.14 -13.94
C LEU A 2 20.04 -9.79 -14.15
N ALA A 3 21.20 -9.78 -14.79
CA ALA A 3 21.97 -8.57 -15.07
C ALA A 3 21.75 -8.16 -16.53
N LEU A 4 20.92 -7.14 -16.72
CA LEU A 4 20.56 -6.63 -18.04
C LEU A 4 21.45 -5.48 -18.50
N ASP A 5 22.50 -5.13 -17.76
CA ASP A 5 23.43 -4.07 -18.12
C ASP A 5 24.82 -4.30 -17.49
N GLU A 6 25.84 -3.65 -18.06
CA GLU A 6 27.23 -3.82 -17.62
C GLU A 6 27.47 -3.31 -16.18
N SER A 7 26.74 -2.30 -15.73
CA SER A 7 26.91 -1.77 -14.38
C SER A 7 26.42 -2.77 -13.33
N THR A 8 25.31 -3.45 -13.60
CA THR A 8 24.78 -4.52 -12.76
C THR A 8 25.71 -5.73 -12.75
N GLU A 9 26.25 -6.14 -13.90
CA GLU A 9 27.26 -7.22 -13.96
C GLU A 9 28.50 -6.90 -13.11
N ARG A 10 29.08 -5.69 -13.28
CA ARG A 10 30.23 -5.23 -12.47
C ARG A 10 29.90 -5.14 -10.99
N TYR A 11 28.67 -4.73 -10.65
CA TYR A 11 28.21 -4.71 -9.26
C TYR A 11 28.22 -6.13 -8.68
N CYS A 12 27.66 -7.08 -9.41
CA CYS A 12 27.65 -8.48 -8.99
C CYS A 12 29.07 -9.05 -8.83
N GLU A 13 29.98 -8.78 -9.77
CA GLU A 13 31.39 -9.17 -9.64
C GLU A 13 32.04 -8.54 -8.41
N LYS A 14 31.90 -7.23 -8.22
CA LYS A 14 32.48 -6.48 -7.10
C LYS A 14 32.06 -7.04 -5.74
N TYR A 15 30.80 -7.46 -5.62
CA TYR A 15 30.24 -7.99 -4.37
C TYR A 15 30.14 -9.51 -4.34
N SER A 16 30.74 -10.22 -5.31
CA SER A 16 30.67 -11.69 -5.43
C SER A 16 29.23 -12.24 -5.39
N MET A 17 28.28 -11.51 -5.98
CA MET A 17 26.88 -11.91 -6.06
C MET A 17 26.65 -12.76 -7.32
N PRO A 18 25.95 -13.91 -7.20
CA PRO A 18 25.57 -14.70 -8.37
C PRO A 18 24.64 -13.90 -9.31
N CYS A 19 25.09 -13.68 -10.54
CA CYS A 19 24.30 -13.09 -11.59
C CYS A 19 24.36 -13.87 -12.88
N PHE A 20 23.29 -13.76 -13.66
CA PHE A 20 23.22 -14.26 -15.02
C PHE A 20 22.98 -13.07 -15.95
N GLY A 21 23.87 -12.89 -16.91
CA GLY A 21 23.84 -11.80 -17.88
C GLY A 21 24.57 -12.23 -19.14
N SER A 22 24.31 -11.54 -20.24
CA SER A 22 24.97 -11.78 -21.52
C SER A 22 25.23 -10.45 -22.21
N ALA A 23 26.44 -10.26 -22.73
CA ALA A 23 26.80 -9.06 -23.49
C ALA A 23 25.86 -8.80 -24.67
N GLU A 24 25.28 -9.86 -25.24
CA GLU A 24 24.33 -9.80 -26.36
C GLU A 24 22.89 -9.47 -25.91
N LEU A 25 22.58 -9.62 -24.63
CA LEU A 25 21.25 -9.37 -24.03
C LEU A 25 21.26 -8.17 -23.07
N ARG A 26 22.18 -7.22 -23.27
CA ARG A 26 22.20 -5.98 -22.51
C ARG A 26 21.18 -4.99 -23.04
N TYR A 27 20.47 -4.36 -22.11
CA TYR A 27 19.63 -3.21 -22.40
C TYR A 27 20.50 -2.05 -22.89
N SER A 28 20.28 -1.69 -24.16
CA SER A 28 20.98 -0.59 -24.82
C SER A 28 20.11 0.66 -24.94
N GLY A 29 18.88 0.62 -24.41
CA GLY A 29 18.00 1.78 -24.42
C GLY A 29 18.53 2.88 -23.52
N GLY A 30 18.57 4.11 -24.05
CA GLY A 30 19.00 5.30 -23.30
C GLY A 30 17.96 5.82 -22.29
N VAL A 31 16.82 5.12 -22.16
CA VAL A 31 15.69 5.50 -21.31
C VAL A 31 15.40 4.39 -20.33
N MET A 32 15.49 4.67 -19.04
CA MET A 32 14.96 3.73 -18.04
C MET A 32 13.53 4.11 -17.71
N ALA A 33 12.65 3.12 -17.79
CA ALA A 33 11.29 3.25 -17.33
C ALA A 33 11.03 2.20 -16.26
N THR A 34 10.49 2.65 -15.14
CA THR A 34 9.93 1.81 -14.09
C THR A 34 8.44 2.15 -14.04
N ALA A 35 7.59 1.18 -13.71
CA ALA A 35 6.14 1.34 -13.66
C ALA A 35 5.63 2.31 -12.57
N GLY A 36 6.46 3.25 -12.08
CA GLY A 36 6.11 4.16 -10.99
C GLY A 36 7.09 5.29 -10.62
N THR A 37 7.96 5.77 -11.53
CA THR A 37 8.98 6.86 -11.40
C THR A 37 10.41 6.47 -11.01
N ALA A 38 11.34 7.37 -11.36
CA ALA A 38 12.76 7.16 -11.63
C ALA A 38 13.57 6.46 -10.53
N LEU A 39 14.45 5.56 -10.98
CA LEU A 39 15.66 5.21 -10.23
C LEU A 39 16.43 6.50 -9.95
N HIS A 40 17.09 6.59 -8.79
CA HIS A 40 17.90 7.75 -8.40
C HIS A 40 18.66 8.35 -9.59
N ARG A 41 18.64 9.69 -9.72
CA ARG A 41 19.30 10.53 -10.75
C ARG A 41 20.80 10.28 -10.98
N GLU A 42 21.38 9.30 -10.29
CA GLU A 42 22.77 8.87 -10.45
C GLU A 42 22.98 7.91 -11.62
N SER A 43 21.92 7.39 -12.27
CA SER A 43 22.09 6.65 -13.52
C SER A 43 22.37 7.61 -14.69
N ALA A 44 23.29 7.24 -15.58
CA ALA A 44 23.58 8.00 -16.80
C ALA A 44 22.42 7.97 -17.83
N GLN A 45 21.31 7.29 -17.51
CA GLN A 45 20.14 7.12 -18.36
C GLN A 45 19.10 8.20 -18.06
N ARG A 46 18.42 8.70 -19.10
CA ARG A 46 17.38 9.73 -18.92
C ARG A 46 16.03 9.12 -18.61
N GLU A 47 15.18 9.87 -17.92
CA GLU A 47 13.78 9.50 -17.71
C GLU A 47 12.97 9.59 -19.02
N ALA A 48 11.91 8.79 -19.10
CA ALA A 48 10.98 8.83 -20.22
C ALA A 48 10.24 10.17 -20.24
N SER A 49 10.16 10.79 -21.42
CA SER A 49 9.50 12.09 -21.63
C SER A 49 8.00 11.96 -21.92
N SER A 50 7.50 10.74 -22.16
CA SER A 50 6.10 10.45 -22.41
C SER A 50 5.70 9.05 -21.93
N VAL A 51 4.39 8.83 -21.76
CA VAL A 51 3.82 7.52 -21.40
C VAL A 51 4.14 6.46 -22.47
N ALA A 52 4.07 6.82 -23.75
CA ALA A 52 4.39 5.90 -24.84
C ALA A 52 5.88 5.50 -24.83
N GLU A 53 6.78 6.44 -24.60
CA GLU A 53 8.22 6.16 -24.47
C GLU A 53 8.50 5.27 -23.25
N ALA A 54 7.82 5.51 -22.12
CA ALA A 54 7.92 4.67 -20.94
C ALA A 54 7.41 3.24 -21.18
N ALA A 55 6.25 3.10 -21.83
CA ALA A 55 5.67 1.82 -22.18
C ALA A 55 6.59 1.02 -23.12
N LYS A 56 7.17 1.68 -24.13
CA LYS A 56 8.14 1.06 -25.03
C LYS A 56 9.39 0.60 -24.28
N ALA A 57 9.99 1.47 -23.46
CA ALA A 57 11.18 1.11 -22.68
C ALA A 57 10.93 -0.07 -21.73
N LEU A 58 9.77 -0.11 -21.07
CA LEU A 58 9.35 -1.25 -20.24
C LEU A 58 9.23 -2.54 -21.05
N ARG A 59 8.58 -2.49 -22.22
CA ARG A 59 8.49 -3.65 -23.12
C ARG A 59 9.87 -4.13 -23.57
N ASP A 60 10.76 -3.22 -23.97
CA ASP A 60 12.11 -3.56 -24.42
C ASP A 60 12.90 -4.27 -23.30
N ILE A 61 12.82 -3.76 -22.06
CA ILE A 61 13.46 -4.38 -20.89
C ILE A 61 12.86 -5.76 -20.59
N LYS A 62 11.53 -5.88 -20.57
CA LYS A 62 10.85 -7.16 -20.31
C LYS A 62 11.10 -8.19 -21.40
N THR A 63 11.17 -7.80 -22.66
CA THR A 63 11.57 -8.70 -23.76
C THR A 63 12.98 -9.26 -23.55
N LEU A 64 13.93 -8.43 -23.09
CA LEU A 64 15.29 -8.90 -22.78
C LEU A 64 15.32 -9.85 -21.58
N GLU A 65 14.55 -9.55 -20.54
CA GLU A 65 14.37 -10.44 -19.40
C GLU A 65 13.90 -11.82 -19.86
N VAL A 66 12.86 -11.89 -20.69
CA VAL A 66 12.33 -13.17 -21.20
C VAL A 66 13.32 -13.88 -22.11
N LYS A 67 14.07 -13.16 -22.97
CA LYS A 67 15.16 -13.75 -23.78
C LYS A 67 16.23 -14.40 -22.90
N LEU A 68 16.57 -13.77 -21.78
CA LEU A 68 17.53 -14.30 -20.82
C LEU A 68 16.98 -15.54 -20.10
N LEU A 69 15.69 -15.57 -19.77
CA LEU A 69 15.03 -16.78 -19.25
C LEU A 69 15.13 -17.95 -20.23
N VAL A 70 14.92 -17.71 -21.54
CA VAL A 70 15.07 -18.75 -22.57
C VAL A 70 16.48 -19.34 -22.58
N ASP A 71 17.54 -18.52 -22.55
CA ASP A 71 18.93 -19.01 -22.49
C ASP A 71 19.18 -19.88 -21.25
N ILE A 72 18.61 -19.53 -20.09
CA ILE A 72 18.72 -20.36 -18.87
C ILE A 72 18.00 -21.70 -19.04
N LEU A 73 16.82 -21.74 -19.66
CA LEU A 73 16.09 -22.97 -19.95
C LEU A 73 16.80 -23.85 -21.00
N GLU A 74 17.45 -23.24 -22.00
CA GLU A 74 18.25 -23.96 -22.99
C GLU A 74 19.45 -24.68 -22.37
N ARG A 75 19.99 -24.12 -21.28
CA ARG A 75 21.03 -24.75 -20.46
C ARG A 75 20.52 -25.85 -19.52
N GLY A 76 19.20 -26.09 -19.50
CA GLY A 76 18.58 -27.20 -18.77
C GLY A 76 18.27 -26.90 -17.30
N HIS A 77 18.14 -25.63 -16.91
CA HIS A 77 17.78 -25.24 -15.56
C HIS A 77 16.28 -24.95 -15.44
N ASP A 78 15.67 -25.34 -14.32
CA ASP A 78 14.37 -24.79 -13.89
C ASP A 78 14.58 -23.36 -13.40
N VAL A 79 13.62 -22.46 -13.66
CA VAL A 79 13.73 -21.05 -13.31
C VAL A 79 12.49 -20.59 -12.56
N LEU A 80 12.68 -20.17 -11.31
CA LEU A 80 11.72 -19.35 -10.56
C LEU A 80 12.24 -17.91 -10.56
N VAL A 81 11.46 -16.99 -11.12
CA VAL A 81 11.82 -15.58 -11.24
C VAL A 81 10.77 -14.72 -10.55
N SER A 82 11.20 -13.62 -9.96
CA SER A 82 10.31 -12.62 -9.39
C SER A 82 10.76 -11.21 -9.73
N ASP A 83 9.81 -10.27 -9.75
CA ASP A 83 10.09 -8.84 -9.80
C ASP A 83 10.91 -8.40 -8.56
N ALA A 84 11.54 -7.22 -8.67
CA ALA A 84 12.41 -6.68 -7.62
C ALA A 84 11.65 -6.24 -6.35
N ASP A 85 10.33 -6.04 -6.45
CA ASP A 85 9.45 -5.73 -5.34
C ASP A 85 8.69 -6.97 -4.83
N VAL A 86 9.40 -8.11 -4.79
CA VAL A 86 8.98 -9.32 -4.10
C VAL A 86 9.92 -9.57 -2.91
N ALA A 87 9.34 -9.72 -1.72
CA ALA A 87 10.07 -10.12 -0.52
C ALA A 87 9.90 -11.62 -0.27
N TRP A 88 11.00 -12.37 -0.29
CA TRP A 88 11.04 -13.80 0.07
C TRP A 88 11.16 -13.96 1.59
N LEU A 89 10.20 -14.68 2.18
CA LEU A 89 10.03 -14.86 3.62
C LEU A 89 10.58 -16.21 4.11
N ARG A 90 10.55 -17.22 3.24
CA ARG A 90 11.08 -18.57 3.48
C ARG A 90 11.45 -19.23 2.15
N ASP A 91 12.30 -20.25 2.24
CA ASP A 91 12.79 -20.98 1.07
C ASP A 91 11.67 -21.80 0.39
N PRO A 92 11.37 -21.56 -0.90
CA PRO A 92 10.35 -22.29 -1.65
C PRO A 92 10.85 -23.59 -2.30
N GLU A 93 12.14 -23.90 -2.26
CA GLU A 93 12.75 -24.90 -3.15
C GLU A 93 12.08 -26.28 -3.07
N ASP A 94 11.89 -26.83 -1.87
CA ASP A 94 11.29 -28.15 -1.68
C ASP A 94 9.85 -28.21 -2.23
N TRP A 95 9.07 -27.16 -2.00
CA TRP A 95 7.70 -27.05 -2.49
C TRP A 95 7.67 -26.93 -4.00
N VAL A 96 8.53 -26.09 -4.58
CA VAL A 96 8.65 -25.90 -6.04
C VAL A 96 9.01 -27.22 -6.72
N ARG A 97 10.04 -27.92 -6.23
CA ARG A 97 10.49 -29.20 -6.78
C ARG A 97 9.41 -30.29 -6.72
N THR A 98 8.59 -30.27 -5.68
CA THR A 98 7.55 -31.29 -5.47
C THR A 98 6.27 -30.93 -6.21
N ALA A 99 5.69 -29.76 -5.93
CA ALA A 99 4.41 -29.33 -6.46
C ALA A 99 4.46 -29.01 -7.97
N LEU A 100 5.56 -28.45 -8.46
CA LEU A 100 5.69 -28.00 -9.85
C LEU A 100 6.47 -28.99 -10.73
N ARG A 101 6.74 -30.20 -10.24
CA ARG A 101 7.47 -31.27 -10.97
C ARG A 101 6.93 -31.51 -12.39
N ASP A 102 5.61 -31.41 -12.50
CA ASP A 102 4.83 -31.76 -13.67
C ASP A 102 4.24 -30.54 -14.39
N VAL A 103 4.69 -29.34 -14.03
CA VAL A 103 4.24 -28.06 -14.57
C VAL A 103 5.30 -27.51 -15.53
N ASP A 104 4.87 -26.99 -16.68
CA ASP A 104 5.78 -26.39 -17.67
C ASP A 104 6.00 -24.90 -17.38
N VAL A 105 4.91 -24.19 -17.07
CA VAL A 105 4.88 -22.76 -16.76
C VAL A 105 4.00 -22.58 -15.52
N ALA A 106 4.40 -21.77 -14.55
CA ALA A 106 3.51 -21.35 -13.48
C ALA A 106 3.57 -19.84 -13.27
N ALA A 107 2.46 -19.26 -12.81
CA ALA A 107 2.37 -17.84 -12.53
C ALA A 107 1.56 -17.60 -11.25
N SER A 108 1.91 -16.55 -10.50
CA SER A 108 1.03 -16.01 -9.47
C SER A 108 -0.27 -15.46 -10.07
N THR A 109 -1.31 -15.27 -9.25
CA THR A 109 -2.65 -14.88 -9.70
C THR A 109 -3.14 -13.58 -9.05
N ASP A 110 -3.86 -12.77 -9.83
CA ASP A 110 -4.53 -11.55 -9.39
C ASP A 110 -5.99 -11.83 -8.94
N CYS A 111 -6.33 -13.08 -8.58
CA CYS A 111 -7.68 -13.50 -8.21
C CYS A 111 -8.24 -12.87 -6.92
N LEU A 112 -7.37 -12.61 -5.94
CA LEU A 112 -7.70 -12.00 -4.64
C LEU A 112 -8.73 -12.79 -3.78
N ASP A 113 -9.10 -14.01 -4.17
CA ASP A 113 -9.96 -14.89 -3.38
C ASP A 113 -9.29 -16.25 -3.16
N VAL A 114 -8.74 -16.43 -1.96
CA VAL A 114 -8.04 -17.67 -1.58
C VAL A 114 -8.97 -18.88 -1.52
N SER A 115 -10.25 -18.70 -1.18
CA SER A 115 -11.20 -19.81 -1.15
C SER A 115 -11.49 -20.31 -2.57
N ALA A 116 -11.63 -19.38 -3.52
CA ALA A 116 -11.74 -19.72 -4.94
C ALA A 116 -10.43 -20.35 -5.47
N ASP A 117 -9.26 -19.83 -5.08
CA ASP A 117 -7.97 -20.39 -5.50
C ASP A 117 -7.79 -21.83 -5.01
N ASP A 118 -8.12 -22.12 -3.75
CA ASP A 118 -7.98 -23.46 -3.17
C ASP A 118 -8.73 -24.55 -3.95
N VAL A 119 -9.84 -24.20 -4.61
CA VAL A 119 -10.65 -25.12 -5.43
C VAL A 119 -10.45 -24.98 -6.94
N GLY A 120 -9.52 -24.12 -7.38
CA GLY A 120 -9.23 -23.89 -8.79
C GLY A 120 -10.24 -22.99 -9.51
N GLY A 121 -11.00 -22.17 -8.78
CA GLY A 121 -11.96 -21.20 -9.33
C GLY A 121 -11.32 -19.93 -9.90
N CYS A 122 -10.02 -19.73 -9.69
CA CYS A 122 -9.32 -18.48 -10.04
C CYS A 122 -8.86 -18.36 -11.50
N TRP A 123 -9.19 -19.32 -12.36
CA TRP A 123 -8.75 -19.26 -13.76
C TRP A 123 -9.39 -18.15 -14.61
N GLY A 124 -10.45 -17.50 -14.10
CA GLY A 124 -11.03 -16.32 -14.72
C GLY A 124 -10.27 -15.02 -14.40
N ALA A 125 -9.36 -15.05 -13.43
CA ALA A 125 -8.52 -13.92 -13.06
C ALA A 125 -7.25 -13.86 -13.92
N ALA A 126 -6.65 -12.68 -13.99
CA ALA A 126 -5.37 -12.51 -14.67
C ALA A 126 -4.25 -13.24 -13.91
N ALA A 127 -3.36 -13.89 -14.65
CA ALA A 127 -2.06 -14.28 -14.16
C ALA A 127 -1.19 -13.02 -13.98
N ASN A 128 -0.45 -12.98 -12.88
CA ASN A 128 0.48 -11.93 -12.54
C ASN A 128 1.90 -12.33 -12.97
N THR A 129 2.58 -11.45 -13.74
CA THR A 129 3.91 -11.74 -14.29
C THR A 129 5.06 -11.39 -13.35
N GLY A 130 4.79 -10.95 -12.12
CA GLY A 130 5.81 -10.62 -11.14
C GLY A 130 6.36 -11.81 -10.36
N ILE A 131 5.73 -13.00 -10.43
CA ILE A 131 6.31 -14.26 -9.96
C ILE A 131 5.96 -15.35 -10.97
N LEU A 132 6.99 -15.90 -11.61
CA LEU A 132 6.85 -16.87 -12.69
C LEU A 132 7.80 -18.06 -12.49
N TYR A 133 7.35 -19.24 -12.88
CA TYR A 133 8.15 -20.45 -12.91
C TYR A 133 8.16 -21.06 -14.32
N PHE A 134 9.31 -21.56 -14.74
CA PHE A 134 9.49 -22.22 -16.02
C PHE A 134 10.36 -23.47 -15.86
N ARG A 135 9.89 -24.58 -16.41
CA ARG A 135 10.67 -25.83 -16.55
C ARG A 135 11.33 -25.86 -17.94
N PRO A 136 12.52 -26.45 -18.14
CA PRO A 136 13.23 -26.43 -19.43
C PRO A 136 12.65 -27.40 -20.47
N THR A 137 11.32 -27.45 -20.59
CA THR A 137 10.61 -28.27 -21.59
C THR A 137 10.45 -27.54 -22.91
N ASP A 138 10.26 -28.30 -23.99
CA ASP A 138 10.01 -27.74 -25.32
C ASP A 138 8.72 -26.90 -25.35
N ALA A 139 7.71 -27.30 -24.55
CA ALA A 139 6.47 -26.56 -24.39
C ALA A 139 6.69 -25.18 -23.76
N ALA A 140 7.43 -25.11 -22.65
CA ALA A 140 7.75 -23.84 -21.98
C ALA A 140 8.62 -22.93 -22.87
N LYS A 141 9.65 -23.47 -23.53
CA LYS A 141 10.51 -22.72 -24.46
C LYS A 141 9.70 -22.16 -25.64
N THR A 142 8.80 -22.96 -26.21
CA THR A 142 7.90 -22.51 -27.28
C THR A 142 6.95 -21.41 -26.79
N PHE A 143 6.40 -21.56 -25.58
CA PHE A 143 5.55 -20.54 -24.97
C PHE A 143 6.29 -19.21 -24.78
N LEU A 144 7.51 -19.23 -24.23
CA LEU A 144 8.34 -18.03 -24.07
C LEU A 144 8.70 -17.41 -25.42
N GLY A 145 9.02 -18.22 -26.43
CA GLY A 145 9.25 -17.74 -27.79
C GLY A 145 8.04 -17.02 -28.39
N ASN A 146 6.83 -17.53 -28.15
CA ASN A 146 5.59 -16.87 -28.56
C ASN A 146 5.36 -15.56 -27.80
N TRP A 147 5.70 -15.50 -26.50
CA TRP A 147 5.60 -14.28 -25.70
C TRP A 147 6.55 -13.20 -26.19
N ILE A 148 7.83 -13.55 -26.44
CA ILE A 148 8.81 -12.65 -27.07
C ILE A 148 8.28 -12.14 -28.41
N ALA A 149 7.81 -13.04 -29.28
CA ALA A 149 7.32 -12.66 -30.60
C ALA A 149 6.05 -11.78 -30.54
N ALA A 150 5.23 -11.91 -29.51
CA ALA A 150 4.07 -11.05 -29.29
C ALA A 150 4.48 -9.67 -28.76
N MET A 151 5.42 -9.60 -27.81
CA MET A 151 5.98 -8.33 -27.33
C MET A 151 6.71 -7.56 -28.42
N ASP A 152 7.50 -8.24 -29.28
CA ASP A 152 8.20 -7.62 -30.41
C ASP A 152 7.23 -7.08 -31.49
N LYS A 153 5.99 -7.58 -31.55
CA LYS A 153 4.94 -7.13 -32.47
C LYS A 153 4.06 -6.02 -31.90
N ALA A 154 4.07 -5.80 -30.59
CA ALA A 154 3.29 -4.75 -29.96
C ALA A 154 3.79 -3.38 -30.41
N THR A 155 2.93 -2.59 -31.03
CA THR A 155 3.27 -1.29 -31.62
C THR A 155 3.25 -0.17 -30.57
N ASP A 156 3.85 0.99 -30.90
CA ASP A 156 3.96 2.14 -29.97
C ASP A 156 2.61 2.76 -29.57
N ASP A 157 1.54 2.52 -30.34
CA ASP A 157 0.16 2.88 -30.05
C ASP A 157 -0.56 1.86 -29.14
N MET A 158 0.02 0.67 -28.96
CA MET A 158 -0.47 -0.31 -28.00
C MET A 158 0.05 0.03 -26.62
N THR A 159 -0.88 0.36 -25.72
CA THR A 159 -0.63 0.46 -24.29
C THR A 159 -0.49 -0.91 -23.61
N GLU A 160 -0.57 -2.00 -24.40
CA GLU A 160 -0.48 -3.36 -23.90
C GLU A 160 0.85 -3.59 -23.18
N ARG A 161 0.74 -4.05 -21.94
CA ARG A 161 1.87 -4.39 -21.06
C ARG A 161 2.23 -5.86 -21.22
N ASP A 162 3.43 -6.24 -20.78
CA ASP A 162 3.93 -7.62 -20.79
C ASP A 162 2.94 -8.61 -20.17
N GLN A 163 2.32 -8.25 -19.04
CA GLN A 163 1.30 -9.06 -18.36
C GLN A 163 0.04 -9.26 -19.22
N GLU A 164 -0.44 -8.22 -19.89
CA GLU A 164 -1.63 -8.30 -20.75
C GLU A 164 -1.36 -9.24 -21.94
N ILE A 165 -0.19 -9.08 -22.57
CA ILE A 165 0.28 -9.95 -23.65
C ILE A 165 0.45 -11.40 -23.16
N PHE A 166 1.03 -11.61 -21.97
CA PHE A 166 1.17 -12.94 -21.36
C PHE A 166 -0.20 -13.61 -21.17
N ASN A 167 -1.16 -12.89 -20.58
CA ASN A 167 -2.51 -13.39 -20.35
C ASN A 167 -3.25 -13.75 -21.65
N ASN A 168 -3.07 -12.96 -22.72
CA ASN A 168 -3.65 -13.25 -24.04
C ASN A 168 -3.13 -14.57 -24.64
N LEU A 169 -1.99 -15.10 -24.18
CA LEU A 169 -1.45 -16.38 -24.61
C LEU A 169 -2.01 -17.57 -23.80
N LEU A 170 -2.65 -17.33 -22.64
CA LEU A 170 -3.18 -18.37 -21.76
C LEU A 170 -4.56 -18.91 -22.21
N VAL A 171 -4.73 -19.09 -23.52
CA VAL A 171 -5.97 -19.62 -24.10
C VAL A 171 -6.11 -21.09 -23.71
N ALA A 172 -7.14 -21.43 -22.94
CA ALA A 172 -7.41 -22.80 -22.52
C ALA A 172 -7.53 -23.73 -23.73
N ASP A 173 -6.90 -24.90 -23.65
CA ASP A 173 -7.18 -26.01 -24.56
C ASP A 173 -8.48 -26.70 -24.11
N ALA A 174 -9.11 -27.52 -24.95
CA ALA A 174 -10.33 -28.25 -24.58
C ALA A 174 -10.11 -29.32 -23.47
N SER A 175 -8.87 -29.44 -22.99
CA SER A 175 -8.45 -30.32 -21.91
C SER A 175 -8.85 -29.70 -20.57
N GLY A 176 -9.56 -30.46 -19.72
CA GLY A 176 -10.07 -29.96 -18.45
C GLY A 176 -9.00 -29.57 -17.42
N ASP A 177 -9.43 -28.85 -16.40
CA ASP A 177 -8.59 -28.44 -15.27
C ASP A 177 -8.32 -29.61 -14.31
N THR A 178 -7.13 -29.63 -13.73
CA THR A 178 -6.70 -30.67 -12.79
C THR A 178 -6.05 -30.05 -11.56
N LYS A 179 -6.01 -30.79 -10.46
CA LYS A 179 -5.26 -30.42 -9.26
C LYS A 179 -4.19 -31.47 -9.01
N VAL A 180 -2.91 -31.07 -9.08
CA VAL A 180 -1.78 -31.93 -8.75
C VAL A 180 -1.59 -31.87 -7.24
N THR A 181 -1.52 -33.02 -6.57
CA THR A 181 -1.23 -33.10 -5.13
C THR A 181 -0.12 -34.13 -4.90
N GLU A 182 1.04 -33.68 -4.44
CA GLU A 182 2.21 -34.53 -4.19
C GLU A 182 2.91 -34.05 -2.92
N GLY A 183 3.29 -34.98 -2.03
CA GLY A 183 3.99 -34.65 -0.78
C GLY A 183 3.25 -33.70 0.16
N GLY A 184 1.91 -33.65 0.11
CA GLY A 184 1.09 -32.69 0.88
C GLY A 184 1.02 -31.28 0.29
N SER A 185 1.67 -31.06 -0.86
CA SER A 185 1.61 -29.81 -1.62
C SER A 185 0.62 -29.95 -2.76
N SER A 186 -0.16 -28.90 -3.05
CA SER A 186 -1.09 -28.90 -4.17
C SER A 186 -0.98 -27.68 -5.05
N VAL A 187 -1.14 -27.86 -6.36
CA VAL A 187 -1.18 -26.80 -7.36
C VAL A 187 -2.31 -27.08 -8.36
N ASN A 188 -3.07 -26.04 -8.71
CA ASN A 188 -4.07 -26.12 -9.77
C ASN A 188 -3.37 -26.02 -11.13
N VAL A 189 -3.69 -26.93 -12.05
CA VAL A 189 -3.06 -27.03 -13.37
C VAL A 189 -4.12 -27.04 -14.47
N ARG A 190 -3.95 -26.16 -15.44
CA ARG A 190 -4.73 -26.09 -16.68
C ARG A 190 -3.82 -26.35 -17.87
N VAL A 191 -4.31 -27.07 -18.88
CA VAL A 191 -3.59 -27.16 -20.15
C VAL A 191 -4.04 -26.01 -21.05
N VAL A 192 -3.10 -25.18 -21.47
CA VAL A 192 -3.35 -24.09 -22.42
C VAL A 192 -2.83 -24.46 -23.81
N LYS A 193 -3.22 -23.65 -24.80
CA LYS A 193 -2.88 -23.84 -26.21
C LYS A 193 -1.40 -24.16 -26.41
N GLY A 194 -1.14 -25.16 -27.24
CA GLY A 194 0.22 -25.69 -27.45
C GLY A 194 0.60 -26.80 -26.46
N GLY A 195 -0.36 -27.29 -25.65
CA GLY A 195 -0.15 -28.40 -24.71
C GLY A 195 0.64 -28.02 -23.46
N VAL A 196 0.77 -26.72 -23.17
CA VAL A 196 1.52 -26.22 -22.01
C VAL A 196 0.73 -26.50 -20.74
N ARG A 197 1.34 -27.20 -19.78
CA ARG A 197 0.76 -27.39 -18.44
C ARG A 197 1.04 -26.14 -17.60
N LEU A 198 0.03 -25.28 -17.50
CA LEU A 198 0.07 -24.04 -16.73
C LEU A 198 -0.35 -24.30 -15.27
N GLY A 199 0.52 -24.00 -14.31
CA GLY A 199 0.20 -24.00 -12.88
C GLY A 199 -0.20 -22.62 -12.36
N SER A 200 -1.24 -22.54 -11.52
CA SER A 200 -1.51 -21.35 -10.70
C SER A 200 -0.71 -21.46 -9.40
N LEU A 201 0.24 -20.55 -9.18
CA LEU A 201 0.98 -20.48 -7.92
C LEU A 201 0.01 -20.10 -6.78
N PRO A 202 -0.18 -20.94 -5.75
CA PRO A 202 -1.23 -20.71 -4.76
C PRO A 202 -1.03 -19.41 -4.00
N MET A 203 -2.10 -18.63 -3.87
CA MET A 203 -2.09 -17.29 -3.26
C MET A 203 -1.64 -17.29 -1.80
N ARG A 204 -1.91 -18.36 -1.06
CA ARG A 204 -1.43 -18.53 0.34
C ARG A 204 0.09 -18.50 0.41
N TYR A 205 0.74 -19.03 -0.61
CA TYR A 205 2.19 -19.24 -0.66
C TYR A 205 2.92 -18.15 -1.46
N PHE A 206 2.29 -17.63 -2.51
CA PHE A 206 2.81 -16.58 -3.37
C PHE A 206 1.88 -15.37 -3.27
N ALA A 207 1.96 -14.67 -2.13
CA ALA A 207 0.97 -13.69 -1.74
C ALA A 207 1.05 -12.42 -2.60
N SER A 208 -0.10 -11.88 -2.97
CA SER A 208 -0.20 -10.56 -3.57
C SER A 208 -0.14 -9.49 -2.49
N GLY A 209 0.03 -8.23 -2.90
CA GLY A 209 0.09 -7.14 -1.94
C GLY A 209 -1.28 -6.87 -1.31
N HIS A 210 -2.37 -7.31 -1.93
CA HIS A 210 -3.70 -7.24 -1.32
C HIS A 210 -3.86 -8.30 -0.24
N THR A 211 -3.63 -9.58 -0.56
CA THR A 211 -3.83 -10.67 0.42
C THR A 211 -2.86 -10.62 1.60
N PHE A 212 -1.65 -10.10 1.39
CA PHE A 212 -0.66 -9.97 2.47
C PHE A 212 -0.81 -8.67 3.28
N PHE A 213 -0.92 -7.51 2.63
CA PHE A 213 -0.89 -6.23 3.34
C PHE A 213 -2.27 -5.72 3.75
N VAL A 214 -3.33 -6.04 3.00
CA VAL A 214 -4.70 -5.59 3.29
C VAL A 214 -5.44 -6.63 4.12
N GLU A 215 -5.65 -7.82 3.57
CA GLU A 215 -6.34 -8.92 4.25
C GLU A 215 -5.52 -9.52 5.38
N GLN A 216 -4.19 -9.42 5.30
CA GLN A 216 -3.25 -10.00 6.27
C GLN A 216 -3.50 -11.49 6.51
N LEU A 217 -3.81 -12.25 5.44
CA LEU A 217 -4.20 -13.68 5.53
C LEU A 217 -3.23 -14.52 6.36
N HIS A 218 -1.93 -14.27 6.25
CA HIS A 218 -0.90 -14.95 7.04
C HIS A 218 -1.11 -14.86 8.57
N LYS A 219 -1.88 -13.88 9.07
CA LYS A 219 -2.23 -13.74 10.49
C LYS A 219 -3.49 -14.52 10.89
N HIS A 220 -4.29 -14.95 9.92
CA HIS A 220 -5.53 -15.68 10.10
C HIS A 220 -5.37 -17.18 9.84
N GLU A 221 -4.24 -17.58 9.26
CA GLU A 221 -3.96 -18.96 8.83
C GLU A 221 -2.93 -19.66 9.71
N GLY A 222 -2.93 -20.99 9.69
CA GLY A 222 -2.00 -21.81 10.48
C GLY A 222 -0.54 -21.69 10.00
N GLU A 223 0.39 -22.12 10.85
CA GLU A 223 1.85 -22.05 10.57
C GLU A 223 2.25 -22.78 9.27
N SER A 224 1.54 -23.86 8.90
CA SER A 224 1.82 -24.60 7.66
C SER A 224 1.39 -23.86 6.38
N GLN A 225 0.61 -22.77 6.51
CA GLN A 225 0.07 -22.00 5.40
C GLN A 225 0.76 -20.63 5.24
N GLN A 226 1.88 -20.41 5.92
CA GLN A 226 2.61 -19.15 5.82
C GLN A 226 3.15 -18.91 4.40
N PRO A 227 3.17 -17.67 3.89
CA PRO A 227 3.66 -17.39 2.54
C PRO A 227 5.15 -17.68 2.35
N PHE A 228 5.56 -18.11 1.15
CA PHE A 228 6.98 -18.12 0.73
C PHE A 228 7.46 -16.71 0.41
N CYS A 229 6.60 -15.90 -0.20
CA CYS A 229 6.92 -14.55 -0.59
C CYS A 229 5.67 -13.67 -0.63
N VAL A 230 5.92 -12.37 -0.72
CA VAL A 230 4.89 -11.36 -0.96
C VAL A 230 5.36 -10.40 -2.07
N HIS A 231 4.52 -10.22 -3.08
CA HIS A 231 4.70 -9.24 -4.15
C HIS A 231 3.94 -7.95 -3.81
N ALA A 232 4.57 -6.77 -3.88
CA ALA A 232 3.95 -5.48 -3.56
C ALA A 232 2.98 -4.94 -4.64
N THR A 233 2.04 -5.77 -5.06
CA THR A 233 0.93 -5.41 -5.97
C THR A 233 -0.24 -4.79 -5.24
N PHE A 234 -1.23 -4.29 -5.99
CA PHE A 234 -2.45 -3.67 -5.44
C PHE A 234 -2.15 -2.54 -4.43
N GLN A 235 -1.00 -1.89 -4.63
CA GLN A 235 -0.58 -0.70 -3.89
C GLN A 235 -1.22 0.55 -4.47
N PHE A 236 -1.39 1.58 -3.66
CA PHE A 236 -1.54 2.95 -4.09
C PHE A 236 -0.24 3.70 -3.80
N SER A 237 -0.09 4.94 -4.27
CA SER A 237 1.15 5.72 -4.07
C SER A 237 2.38 5.17 -4.84
N GLN A 238 2.17 4.37 -5.88
CA GLN A 238 3.21 3.87 -6.79
C GLN A 238 4.38 3.20 -6.03
N VAL A 239 5.63 3.43 -6.46
CA VAL A 239 6.82 2.88 -5.80
C VAL A 239 6.93 3.26 -4.32
N HIS A 240 6.41 4.42 -3.93
CA HIS A 240 6.41 4.88 -2.55
C HIS A 240 5.50 4.03 -1.67
N GLY A 241 4.35 3.61 -2.21
CA GLY A 241 3.44 2.64 -1.56
C GLY A 241 4.07 1.27 -1.38
N LYS A 242 4.74 0.75 -2.43
CA LYS A 242 5.47 -0.52 -2.35
C LYS A 242 6.49 -0.51 -1.22
N ARG A 243 7.35 0.52 -1.21
CA ARG A 243 8.37 0.71 -0.18
C ARG A 243 7.74 0.83 1.20
N GLN A 244 6.66 1.61 1.34
CA GLN A 244 6.04 1.84 2.64
C GLN A 244 5.39 0.58 3.20
N ARG A 245 4.68 -0.20 2.38
CA ARG A 245 4.12 -1.50 2.79
C ARG A 245 5.19 -2.44 3.31
N PHE A 246 6.35 -2.50 2.63
CA PHE A 246 7.48 -3.29 3.12
C PHE A 246 8.05 -2.75 4.44
N ARG A 247 8.19 -1.43 4.61
CA ARG A 247 8.62 -0.83 5.88
C ARG A 247 7.65 -1.15 7.01
N GLU A 248 6.35 -0.96 6.79
CA GLU A 248 5.28 -1.24 7.76
C GLU A 248 5.33 -2.68 8.29
N HIS A 249 5.80 -3.63 7.48
CA HIS A 249 5.89 -5.05 7.84
C HIS A 249 7.32 -5.53 8.13
N GLY A 250 8.31 -4.64 8.19
CA GLY A 250 9.71 -5.00 8.48
C GLY A 250 10.41 -5.79 7.36
N LEU A 251 9.88 -5.73 6.14
CA LEU A 251 10.38 -6.42 4.95
C LEU A 251 11.32 -5.54 4.09
N TRP A 252 11.41 -4.25 4.39
CA TRP A 252 12.35 -3.34 3.71
C TRP A 252 13.75 -3.40 4.35
N LEU A 253 14.53 -4.42 3.98
CA LEU A 253 15.79 -4.75 4.66
C LEU A 253 16.98 -3.84 4.30
N ILE A 254 16.85 -3.04 3.24
CA ILE A 254 17.94 -2.22 2.68
C ILE A 254 17.98 -0.78 3.22
N GLU A 255 17.21 -0.47 4.26
CA GLU A 255 17.23 0.84 4.90
C GLU A 255 18.58 1.12 5.59
N ASN A 256 19.00 2.37 5.65
CA ASN A 256 20.20 2.77 6.39
C ASN A 256 19.96 2.80 7.90
N ASP A 257 20.99 2.53 8.71
CA ASP A 257 20.89 2.54 10.18
C ASP A 257 20.46 3.90 10.75
N ASP A 258 20.81 4.99 10.06
CA ASP A 258 20.42 6.35 10.44
C ASP A 258 18.89 6.53 10.49
N TYR A 259 18.16 5.81 9.65
CA TYR A 259 16.70 5.83 9.63
C TYR A 259 16.10 5.46 10.99
N TYR A 260 16.72 4.49 11.68
CA TYR A 260 16.28 3.92 12.95
C TYR A 260 16.93 4.55 14.18
N THR A 261 18.03 5.29 14.03
CA THR A 261 18.87 5.73 15.16
C THR A 261 18.86 7.26 15.36
N GLN A 262 18.69 8.03 14.29
CA GLN A 262 18.81 9.49 14.32
C GLN A 262 17.47 10.20 14.57
N GLY A 263 17.54 11.37 15.22
CA GLY A 263 16.40 12.27 15.37
C GLY A 263 15.54 12.05 16.61
N ASN A 264 14.62 12.98 16.82
CA ASN A 264 13.58 12.90 17.83
C ASN A 264 12.25 12.68 17.14
N PHE A 265 11.35 11.99 17.81
CA PHE A 265 10.09 11.53 17.23
C PHE A 265 8.90 12.03 18.03
N ILE A 266 7.78 12.10 17.33
CA ILE A 266 6.48 12.36 17.92
C ILE A 266 5.44 11.42 17.28
N SER A 267 4.55 10.88 18.11
CA SER A 267 3.47 10.00 17.69
C SER A 267 2.19 10.33 18.46
N MET A 268 1.12 9.61 18.15
CA MET A 268 -0.17 9.72 18.83
C MET A 268 -0.63 8.36 19.37
N SER A 269 -1.38 8.38 20.46
CA SER A 269 -1.91 7.16 21.10
C SER A 269 -3.41 6.95 20.89
N ASP A 270 -4.10 7.84 20.16
CA ASP A 270 -5.54 7.71 19.96
C ASP A 270 -5.89 6.59 18.99
N ASP A 271 -6.84 5.77 19.42
CA ASP A 271 -7.58 4.88 18.54
C ASP A 271 -8.70 5.63 17.80
N LEU A 272 -9.15 5.04 16.70
CA LEU A 272 -10.31 5.51 15.97
C LEU A 272 -11.56 5.55 16.88
N PRO A 273 -12.36 6.64 16.87
CA PRO A 273 -13.64 6.68 17.58
C PRO A 273 -14.55 5.52 17.18
N SER A 274 -15.07 4.80 18.18
CA SER A 274 -15.84 3.56 17.98
C SER A 274 -17.08 3.72 17.10
N ILE A 275 -17.67 4.92 17.05
CA ILE A 275 -18.82 5.24 16.19
C ILE A 275 -18.52 5.09 14.69
N TRP A 276 -17.25 5.23 14.28
CA TRP A 276 -16.82 5.02 12.89
C TRP A 276 -16.25 3.63 12.65
N ASN A 277 -16.17 2.78 13.69
CA ASN A 277 -15.66 1.42 13.58
C ASN A 277 -16.75 0.46 13.05
N ILE A 278 -17.36 0.84 11.93
CA ILE A 278 -18.46 0.12 11.28
C ILE A 278 -18.13 0.05 9.79
N THR A 279 -18.18 -1.15 9.22
CA THR A 279 -17.95 -1.40 7.80
C THR A 279 -18.83 -0.52 6.92
N GLY A 280 -18.23 0.06 5.88
CA GLY A 280 -18.95 0.86 4.91
C GLY A 280 -18.12 2.00 4.34
N VAL A 281 -18.44 2.38 3.10
CA VAL A 281 -17.74 3.45 2.37
C VAL A 281 -17.79 4.76 3.15
N HIS A 282 -18.95 5.20 3.63
CA HIS A 282 -19.05 6.48 4.37
C HIS A 282 -18.23 6.49 5.67
N ASN A 283 -18.23 5.39 6.42
CA ASN A 283 -17.42 5.28 7.63
C ASN A 283 -15.92 5.20 7.31
N HIS A 284 -15.54 4.57 6.19
CA HIS A 284 -14.18 4.65 5.68
C HIS A 284 -13.80 6.11 5.41
N LEU A 285 -14.65 6.89 4.73
CA LEU A 285 -14.35 8.30 4.43
C LEU A 285 -14.25 9.16 5.70
N LEU A 286 -15.11 8.95 6.69
CA LEU A 286 -15.02 9.61 8.01
C LEU A 286 -13.73 9.24 8.74
N THR A 287 -13.38 7.95 8.73
CA THR A 287 -12.16 7.41 9.31
C THR A 287 -10.92 8.02 8.65
N ALA A 288 -10.89 8.09 7.32
CA ALA A 288 -9.82 8.73 6.57
C ALA A 288 -9.69 10.22 6.90
N ALA A 289 -10.82 10.95 6.96
CA ALA A 289 -10.83 12.36 7.34
C ALA A 289 -10.27 12.56 8.77
N TRP A 290 -10.63 11.69 9.71
CA TRP A 290 -10.09 11.71 11.07
C TRP A 290 -8.58 11.49 11.11
N TYR A 291 -8.07 10.44 10.46
CA TYR A 291 -6.63 10.19 10.40
C TYR A 291 -5.88 11.36 9.75
N ARG A 292 -6.42 11.95 8.67
CA ARG A 292 -5.79 13.08 7.98
C ARG A 292 -5.75 14.35 8.80
N ALA A 293 -6.81 14.68 9.53
CA ALA A 293 -6.81 15.81 10.47
C ALA A 293 -5.89 15.56 11.67
N SER A 294 -5.82 14.31 12.16
CA SER A 294 -4.92 13.89 13.22
C SER A 294 -3.45 14.00 12.80
N VAL A 295 -3.11 13.49 11.61
CA VAL A 295 -1.78 13.60 11.02
C VAL A 295 -1.41 15.06 10.75
N ARG A 296 -2.34 15.91 10.30
CA ARG A 296 -2.10 17.36 10.19
C ARG A 296 -1.63 17.96 11.52
N ASN A 297 -2.32 17.66 12.62
CA ASN A 297 -1.94 18.16 13.94
C ASN A 297 -0.58 17.61 14.38
N LEU A 298 -0.34 16.30 14.18
CA LEU A 298 0.91 15.65 14.51
C LEU A 298 2.10 16.23 13.73
N LEU A 299 1.90 16.55 12.45
CA LEU A 299 2.89 17.23 11.61
C LEU A 299 3.16 18.66 12.07
N ALA A 300 2.15 19.39 12.55
CA ALA A 300 2.37 20.71 13.13
C ALA A 300 3.23 20.62 14.39
N LEU A 301 2.90 19.70 15.30
CA LEU A 301 3.68 19.47 16.52
C LEU A 301 5.11 19.02 16.20
N GLY A 302 5.28 18.10 15.24
CA GLY A 302 6.58 17.66 14.74
C GLY A 302 7.41 18.82 14.22
N ARG A 303 6.81 19.72 13.43
CA ARG A 303 7.51 20.91 12.91
C ARG A 303 7.90 21.89 14.00
N ILE A 304 7.01 22.16 14.97
CA ILE A 304 7.27 23.09 16.08
C ILE A 304 8.43 22.58 16.94
N LEU A 305 8.47 21.27 17.20
CA LEU A 305 9.44 20.66 18.11
C LEU A 305 10.69 20.10 17.42
N ASN A 306 10.78 20.22 16.09
CA ASN A 306 11.80 19.56 15.26
C ASN A 306 11.89 18.05 15.53
N ARG A 307 10.73 17.38 15.42
CA ARG A 307 10.56 15.94 15.63
C ARG A 307 9.92 15.29 14.40
N THR A 308 10.51 14.19 13.95
CA THR A 308 9.97 13.36 12.87
C THR A 308 8.70 12.67 13.34
N VAL A 309 7.66 12.68 12.50
CA VAL A 309 6.38 12.07 12.83
C VAL A 309 6.43 10.56 12.64
N ILE A 310 6.04 9.80 13.66
CA ILE A 310 5.67 8.39 13.52
C ILE A 310 4.17 8.34 13.25
N LEU A 311 3.79 7.97 12.03
CA LEU A 311 2.39 7.89 11.63
C LEU A 311 1.65 6.83 12.47
N PRO A 312 0.35 7.05 12.77
CA PRO A 312 -0.42 6.07 13.51
C PRO A 312 -0.70 4.84 12.66
N ARG A 313 -1.05 3.74 13.32
CA ARG A 313 -1.57 2.54 12.67
C ARG A 313 -3.00 2.82 12.20
N PHE A 314 -3.25 2.69 10.90
CA PHE A 314 -4.58 2.94 10.35
C PHE A 314 -5.49 1.73 10.44
N THR A 315 -6.79 1.97 10.50
CA THR A 315 -7.83 0.96 10.37
C THR A 315 -8.78 1.38 9.26
N CYS A 316 -9.02 0.50 8.29
CA CYS A 316 -9.87 0.79 7.13
C CYS A 316 -11.22 0.08 7.26
N MET A 317 -12.32 0.80 7.09
CA MET A 317 -13.70 0.24 7.19
C MET A 317 -14.21 -0.36 5.88
N CYS A 318 -13.42 -0.25 4.82
CA CYS A 318 -13.81 -0.65 3.48
C CYS A 318 -12.52 -0.86 2.69
N ASP A 319 -12.48 -1.93 1.93
CA ASP A 319 -11.42 -2.23 0.99
C ASP A 319 -11.47 -1.27 -0.20
N ARG A 320 -10.37 -1.18 -0.96
CA ARG A 320 -10.27 -0.37 -2.16
C ARG A 320 -9.53 -1.11 -3.27
N TYR A 321 -10.06 -1.05 -4.49
CA TYR A 321 -9.46 -1.67 -5.68
C TYR A 321 -9.57 -0.78 -6.91
N TRP A 322 -8.65 -0.96 -7.86
CA TRP A 322 -8.41 -0.07 -9.00
C TRP A 322 -9.57 0.04 -9.99
N GLY A 323 -10.33 -1.04 -10.21
CA GLY A 323 -11.47 -1.07 -11.13
C GLY A 323 -12.84 -1.11 -10.45
N HIS A 324 -12.91 -1.71 -9.26
CA HIS A 324 -14.15 -1.95 -8.49
C HIS A 324 -13.86 -1.98 -6.99
N VAL A 325 -14.12 -0.90 -6.27
CA VAL A 325 -14.51 -1.05 -4.86
C VAL A 325 -15.87 -1.69 -4.85
N LEU A 326 -15.95 -2.88 -4.27
CA LEU A 326 -17.21 -3.61 -4.19
C LEU A 326 -18.13 -2.88 -3.20
N PRO A 327 -19.44 -2.72 -3.53
CA PRO A 327 -20.45 -2.28 -2.56
C PRO A 327 -20.40 -3.05 -1.22
N SER A 328 -19.86 -4.28 -1.24
CA SER A 328 -19.62 -5.14 -0.08
C SER A 328 -18.45 -4.72 0.82
N CYS A 329 -17.65 -3.72 0.45
CA CYS A 329 -16.50 -3.22 1.20
C CYS A 329 -15.36 -4.21 1.50
N LYS A 330 -15.33 -5.34 0.82
CA LYS A 330 -14.29 -6.37 0.95
C LYS A 330 -14.08 -7.06 -0.40
N ILE A 331 -12.85 -7.51 -0.62
CA ILE A 331 -12.50 -8.54 -1.60
C ILE A 331 -12.10 -9.79 -0.79
N GLY A 332 -12.33 -10.98 -1.36
CA GLY A 332 -12.05 -12.23 -0.67
C GLY A 332 -12.95 -12.46 0.54
N HIS A 333 -12.38 -13.13 1.55
CA HIS A 333 -13.14 -13.69 2.68
C HIS A 333 -12.84 -13.01 4.03
N VAL A 334 -11.91 -12.06 4.09
CA VAL A 334 -11.61 -11.31 5.31
C VAL A 334 -12.54 -10.12 5.42
N GLU A 335 -13.24 -10.02 6.55
CA GLU A 335 -14.17 -8.92 6.81
C GLU A 335 -13.43 -7.68 7.34
N PRO A 336 -13.74 -6.46 6.85
CA PRO A 336 -13.38 -5.23 7.54
C PRO A 336 -14.05 -5.18 8.93
N PRO A 337 -13.47 -4.43 9.90
CA PRO A 337 -12.39 -3.45 9.75
C PRO A 337 -10.98 -4.05 9.58
N PHE A 338 -10.23 -3.55 8.59
CA PHE A 338 -8.85 -3.95 8.34
C PHE A 338 -7.89 -3.18 9.26
N VAL A 339 -7.55 -3.77 10.42
CA VAL A 339 -6.66 -3.16 11.42
C VAL A 339 -5.19 -3.24 10.99
N GLY A 340 -4.55 -2.09 10.83
CA GLY A 340 -3.24 -1.97 10.19
C GLY A 340 -3.32 -2.05 8.68
N CYS A 341 -4.38 -1.51 8.07
CA CYS A 341 -4.40 -1.36 6.62
C CYS A 341 -3.24 -0.46 6.16
N PRO A 342 -2.69 -0.70 4.96
CA PRO A 342 -1.52 0.02 4.49
C PRO A 342 -1.70 1.54 4.43
N GLN A 343 -0.64 2.29 4.75
CA GLN A 343 -0.72 3.75 4.86
C GLN A 343 -1.15 4.45 3.57
N ASP A 344 -0.86 3.85 2.42
CA ASP A 344 -1.26 4.31 1.10
C ASP A 344 -2.77 4.21 0.81
N HIS A 345 -3.56 3.58 1.69
CA HIS A 345 -5.04 3.61 1.61
C HIS A 345 -5.65 4.92 2.08
N ILE A 346 -4.96 5.65 2.97
CA ILE A 346 -5.46 6.88 3.61
C ILE A 346 -4.67 8.11 3.17
N MET A 347 -3.36 7.93 2.93
CA MET A 347 -2.42 8.99 2.62
C MET A 347 -1.88 8.83 1.19
N ASN A 348 -1.62 9.95 0.52
CA ASN A 348 -0.83 9.97 -0.71
C ASN A 348 0.63 10.19 -0.32
N LEU A 349 1.41 9.11 -0.29
CA LEU A 349 2.79 9.14 0.19
C LEU A 349 3.70 10.01 -0.70
N PRO A 350 3.63 9.96 -2.05
CA PRO A 350 4.35 10.89 -2.91
C PRO A 350 4.02 12.35 -2.59
N ALA A 351 2.75 12.67 -2.35
CA ALA A 351 2.36 14.03 -2.00
C ALA A 351 2.94 14.46 -0.65
N MET A 352 2.96 13.56 0.35
CA MET A 352 3.61 13.82 1.64
C MET A 352 5.09 14.16 1.47
N GLU A 353 5.82 13.35 0.72
CA GLU A 353 7.25 13.57 0.41
C GLU A 353 7.46 14.88 -0.34
N ASN A 354 6.66 15.16 -1.37
CA ASN A 354 6.70 16.41 -2.14
C ASN A 354 6.33 17.64 -1.31
N GLY A 355 5.50 17.46 -0.28
CA GLY A 355 5.18 18.49 0.71
C GLY A 355 6.25 18.65 1.80
N GLY A 356 7.42 18.02 1.65
CA GLY A 356 8.54 18.16 2.58
C GLY A 356 8.33 17.46 3.92
N VAL A 357 7.45 16.46 3.98
CA VAL A 357 7.18 15.70 5.21
C VAL A 357 8.15 14.53 5.33
N ASP A 358 8.97 14.54 6.37
CA ASP A 358 9.71 13.36 6.84
C ASP A 358 8.88 12.62 7.90
N PHE A 359 8.75 11.30 7.74
CA PHE A 359 7.94 10.46 8.61
C PHE A 359 8.49 9.04 8.77
N ARG A 360 7.95 8.32 9.75
CA ARG A 360 8.19 6.89 10.01
C ARG A 360 6.88 6.13 10.02
N GLU A 361 6.94 4.87 9.63
CA GLU A 361 5.83 3.91 9.69
C GLU A 361 5.40 3.63 11.14
N TRP A 362 4.16 3.18 11.32
CA TRP A 362 3.62 2.88 12.65
C TRP A 362 4.39 1.76 13.39
N SER A 363 5.05 0.87 12.65
CA SER A 363 5.86 -0.22 13.20
C SER A 363 7.31 0.19 13.50
N PHE A 364 7.67 1.46 13.32
CA PHE A 364 9.03 1.95 13.53
C PHE A 364 9.58 1.59 14.91
N LEU A 365 8.84 1.83 15.98
CA LEU A 365 9.32 1.55 17.35
C LEU A 365 9.41 0.05 17.66
N SER A 366 8.58 -0.78 17.02
CA SER A 366 8.59 -2.23 17.17
C SER A 366 9.58 -2.93 16.22
N ASN A 367 10.10 -2.23 15.20
CA ASN A 367 11.11 -2.76 14.30
C ASN A 367 12.38 -3.10 15.07
N LEU A 368 12.92 -4.32 14.89
CA LEU A 368 14.09 -4.83 15.61
C LEU A 368 15.34 -3.93 15.47
N ARG A 369 15.47 -3.20 14.35
CA ARG A 369 16.57 -2.28 14.09
C ARG A 369 16.50 -0.97 14.89
N THR A 370 15.33 -0.64 15.45
CA THR A 370 15.18 0.52 16.33
C THR A 370 15.86 0.27 17.67
N PRO A 371 16.86 1.08 18.08
CA PRO A 371 17.58 0.83 19.32
C PRO A 371 16.68 0.94 20.54
N ASP A 372 16.95 0.09 21.53
CA ASP A 372 16.24 0.16 22.81
C ASP A 372 16.37 1.53 23.51
N ALA A 373 17.45 2.28 23.26
CA ALA A 373 17.61 3.62 23.80
C ALA A 373 16.48 4.57 23.35
N LEU A 374 15.96 4.41 22.13
CA LEU A 374 14.77 5.12 21.66
C LEU A 374 13.51 4.56 22.32
N ARG A 375 13.34 3.22 22.33
CA ARG A 375 12.15 2.56 22.91
C ARG A 375 11.96 2.84 24.40
N ARG A 376 13.05 3.10 25.13
CA ARG A 376 13.04 3.46 26.56
C ARG A 376 12.94 4.97 26.81
N SER A 377 13.02 5.80 25.78
CA SER A 377 12.99 7.27 25.88
C SER A 377 11.66 7.82 25.36
N ILE A 378 10.56 7.39 26.01
CA ILE A 378 9.18 7.74 25.65
C ILE A 378 8.53 8.53 26.79
N ALA A 379 7.87 9.65 26.48
CA ALA A 379 7.00 10.35 27.41
C ALA A 379 5.60 10.59 26.82
N ALA A 380 4.58 10.34 27.63
CA ALA A 380 3.20 10.65 27.31
C ALA A 380 2.89 12.14 27.55
N VAL A 381 2.11 12.72 26.64
CA VAL A 381 1.63 14.10 26.66
C VAL A 381 0.10 14.08 26.64
N SER A 382 -0.54 14.54 27.71
CA SER A 382 -1.99 14.65 27.79
C SER A 382 -2.49 15.97 27.24
N THR A 383 -3.60 15.97 26.53
CA THR A 383 -4.28 17.17 26.04
C THR A 383 -5.50 17.47 26.89
N GLY A 384 -5.65 18.71 27.36
CA GLY A 384 -6.81 19.21 28.14
C GLY A 384 -7.19 18.31 29.32
N ASN A 385 -6.21 17.91 30.13
CA ASN A 385 -6.36 17.07 31.33
C ASN A 385 -7.12 15.76 31.09
N ARG A 386 -6.80 15.06 30.00
CA ARG A 386 -7.19 13.65 29.85
C ARG A 386 -6.35 12.85 30.85
N ASP A 387 -6.94 12.47 31.98
CA ASP A 387 -6.45 11.34 32.77
C ASP A 387 -6.77 10.07 31.96
N SER A 388 -6.00 9.84 30.90
CA SER A 388 -6.03 8.56 30.21
C SER A 388 -5.49 7.52 31.17
N GLY A 389 -6.32 6.52 31.47
CA GLY A 389 -5.95 5.41 32.35
C GLY A 389 -4.64 4.73 31.94
N ASP A 390 -3.98 4.16 32.95
CA ASP A 390 -2.74 3.36 32.96
C ASP A 390 -1.39 4.07 32.73
N VAL A 391 -1.29 5.16 31.96
CA VAL A 391 -0.02 5.89 31.78
C VAL A 391 -0.13 7.33 32.25
N LYS A 392 0.52 7.64 33.38
CA LYS A 392 0.59 9.02 33.89
C LYS A 392 1.36 9.89 32.90
N ALA A 393 0.66 10.79 32.23
CA ALA A 393 1.27 11.76 31.33
C ALA A 393 2.32 12.61 32.07
N LYS A 394 3.49 12.76 31.44
CA LYS A 394 4.59 13.56 31.98
C LYS A 394 4.39 15.05 31.70
N TYR A 395 3.77 15.35 30.56
CA TYR A 395 3.50 16.71 30.09
C TYR A 395 2.00 16.88 29.86
N ALA A 396 1.52 18.11 30.03
CA ALA A 396 0.13 18.47 29.79
C ALA A 396 0.04 19.69 28.88
N LEU A 397 -0.59 19.52 27.72
CA LEU A 397 -0.95 20.61 26.82
C LEU A 397 -2.41 21.01 27.05
N PRO A 398 -2.76 22.30 26.92
CA PRO A 398 -4.17 22.68 26.83
C PRO A 398 -4.80 22.06 25.58
N ALA A 399 -6.09 21.74 25.63
CA ALA A 399 -6.81 21.35 24.42
C ALA A 399 -6.78 22.49 23.39
N PHE A 400 -6.66 22.13 22.12
CA PHE A 400 -6.48 23.04 21.00
C PHE A 400 -5.30 23.99 21.26
N ALA A 401 -4.14 23.42 21.64
CA ALA A 401 -2.90 24.13 21.88
C ALA A 401 -2.46 24.95 20.67
N MET A 402 -1.86 26.11 20.93
CA MET A 402 -1.14 26.88 19.91
C MET A 402 0.36 26.58 19.99
N ASP A 403 1.13 27.03 19.01
CA ASP A 403 2.58 26.82 18.97
C ASP A 403 3.31 27.35 20.21
N THR A 404 2.86 28.46 20.80
CA THR A 404 3.41 28.98 22.07
C THR A 404 3.14 28.08 23.27
N ASP A 405 1.95 27.47 23.36
CA ASP A 405 1.63 26.46 24.38
C ASP A 405 2.55 25.24 24.23
N VAL A 406 2.77 24.81 22.98
CA VAL A 406 3.62 23.65 22.64
C VAL A 406 5.08 23.92 23.00
N LEU A 407 5.63 25.06 22.60
CA LEU A 407 7.02 25.42 22.88
C LEU A 407 7.28 25.59 24.38
N SER A 408 6.39 26.27 25.09
CA SER A 408 6.54 26.48 26.54
C SER A 408 6.49 25.19 27.34
N THR A 409 5.78 24.17 26.84
CA THR A 409 5.59 22.89 27.54
C THR A 409 6.60 21.82 27.13
N LEU A 410 6.92 21.71 25.84
CA LEU A 410 7.58 20.54 25.26
C LEU A 410 8.94 20.82 24.61
N ALA A 411 9.35 22.08 24.42
CA ALA A 411 10.60 22.39 23.72
C ALA A 411 11.85 21.84 24.44
N SER A 412 11.81 21.75 25.76
CA SER A 412 12.91 21.25 26.59
C SER A 412 12.79 19.76 26.95
N ALA A 413 11.80 19.04 26.40
CA ALA A 413 11.59 17.63 26.71
C ALA A 413 12.79 16.78 26.22
N PRO A 414 13.52 16.10 27.12
CA PRO A 414 14.70 15.31 26.76
C PRO A 414 14.36 13.97 26.10
N GLU A 415 13.10 13.53 26.17
CA GLU A 415 12.70 12.25 25.60
C GLU A 415 12.82 12.26 24.09
N ARG A 416 13.35 11.16 23.56
CA ARG A 416 13.50 10.98 22.12
C ARG A 416 12.14 10.78 21.45
N VAL A 417 11.13 10.27 22.14
CA VAL A 417 9.78 10.06 21.62
C VAL A 417 8.74 10.72 22.52
N LEU A 418 7.90 11.57 21.95
CA LEU A 418 6.71 12.10 22.61
C LEU A 418 5.46 11.43 22.04
N VAL A 419 4.58 10.94 22.91
CA VAL A 419 3.31 10.31 22.51
C VAL A 419 2.18 11.19 23.00
N VAL A 420 1.46 11.81 22.07
CA VAL A 420 0.41 12.79 22.36
C VAL A 420 -0.96 12.14 22.25
N ASP A 421 -1.82 12.36 23.24
CA ASP A 421 -3.23 11.95 23.15
C ASP A 421 -4.13 13.04 22.56
N GLY A 422 -5.40 12.73 22.34
CA GLY A 422 -6.40 13.68 21.89
C GLY A 422 -6.05 14.25 20.52
N ALA A 423 -5.76 13.37 19.55
CA ALA A 423 -5.31 13.67 18.19
C ALA A 423 -5.87 14.96 17.57
N LEU A 424 -7.20 15.11 17.51
CA LEU A 424 -7.85 16.30 16.95
C LEU A 424 -7.77 17.53 17.88
N THR A 425 -7.69 17.32 19.19
CA THR A 425 -7.56 18.40 20.19
C THR A 425 -6.10 18.76 20.51
N SER A 426 -5.11 18.11 19.90
CA SER A 426 -3.70 18.28 20.25
C SER A 426 -3.08 19.58 19.73
N PHE A 427 -3.60 20.12 18.62
CA PHE A 427 -3.11 21.35 18.02
C PHE A 427 -4.23 22.12 17.31
N CYS A 428 -4.22 23.45 17.43
CA CYS A 428 -5.18 24.32 16.78
C CYS A 428 -4.56 25.12 15.64
N ALA A 429 -3.66 26.05 15.97
CA ALA A 429 -3.07 26.98 15.03
C ALA A 429 -1.77 27.61 15.57
N PHE A 430 -1.00 28.22 14.68
CA PHE A 430 0.13 29.09 15.03
C PHE A 430 -0.37 30.49 15.44
N GLU A 431 0.17 31.08 16.52
CA GLU A 431 -0.26 32.34 17.14
C GLU A 431 -0.24 33.54 16.17
N SER A 432 0.63 33.53 15.17
CA SER A 432 0.69 34.56 14.13
C SER A 432 0.25 33.99 12.77
N ALA A 433 -0.96 33.44 12.71
CA ALA A 433 -1.49 32.79 11.51
C ALA A 433 -1.39 33.63 10.21
N THR A 434 -1.64 34.95 10.27
CA THR A 434 -1.67 35.82 9.09
C THR A 434 -0.30 36.37 8.67
N SER A 435 0.71 36.36 9.55
CA SER A 435 2.02 36.98 9.31
C SER A 435 3.24 36.09 9.57
N SER A 436 3.11 34.97 10.29
CA SER A 436 4.21 34.04 10.54
C SER A 436 4.62 33.29 9.27
N PRO A 437 5.89 33.41 8.83
CA PRO A 437 6.42 32.60 7.74
C PRO A 437 6.28 31.09 8.01
N ALA A 438 6.37 30.66 9.28
CA ALA A 438 6.25 29.27 9.65
C ALA A 438 4.82 28.73 9.43
N ALA A 439 3.80 29.50 9.79
CA ALA A 439 2.40 29.12 9.58
C ALA A 439 2.05 29.06 8.08
N LYS A 440 2.52 30.04 7.30
CA LYS A 440 2.33 30.08 5.84
C LYS A 440 3.02 28.90 5.15
N GLN A 441 4.27 28.63 5.52
CA GLN A 441 5.01 27.51 4.97
C GLN A 441 4.35 26.17 5.35
N PHE A 442 3.99 25.98 6.61
CA PHE A 442 3.29 24.77 7.05
C PHE A 442 1.99 24.54 6.28
N ASN A 443 1.16 25.57 6.13
CA ASN A 443 -0.10 25.43 5.39
C ASN A 443 0.14 25.16 3.89
N SER A 444 1.17 25.77 3.29
CA SER A 444 1.59 25.48 1.90
C SER A 444 2.04 24.03 1.74
N ASP A 445 2.88 23.55 2.66
CA ASP A 445 3.37 22.18 2.69
C ASP A 445 2.20 21.20 2.85
N MET A 446 1.25 21.47 3.76
CA MET A 446 0.07 20.63 4.01
C MET A 446 -0.94 20.64 2.86
N ALA A 447 -1.03 21.73 2.09
CA ALA A 447 -1.85 21.77 0.87
C ALA A 447 -1.35 20.78 -0.19
N VAL A 448 -0.06 20.41 -0.15
CA VAL A 448 0.52 19.35 -0.96
C VAL A 448 0.45 18.02 -0.21
N ALA A 449 1.05 17.92 0.98
CA ALA A 449 1.23 16.69 1.74
C ALA A 449 -0.06 15.96 2.08
N LEU A 450 -1.12 16.71 2.35
CA LEU A 450 -2.42 16.15 2.69
C LEU A 450 -3.34 16.09 1.49
N LYS A 451 -2.88 16.28 0.25
CA LYS A 451 -3.70 15.97 -0.93
C LYS A 451 -3.84 14.45 -1.03
N ALA A 452 -5.05 13.92 -1.17
CA ALA A 452 -5.25 12.49 -1.42
C ALA A 452 -5.41 12.17 -2.89
N GLU A 453 -5.21 10.90 -3.21
CA GLU A 453 -5.54 10.29 -4.50
C GLU A 453 -6.30 8.99 -4.24
N SER A 454 -7.59 9.11 -3.91
CA SER A 454 -8.38 7.93 -3.54
C SER A 454 -9.87 8.11 -3.81
N TRP A 455 -10.46 7.09 -4.44
CA TRP A 455 -11.86 7.01 -4.83
C TRP A 455 -12.37 5.58 -4.63
N PHE A 456 -13.64 5.47 -4.24
CA PHE A 456 -14.38 4.23 -4.08
C PHE A 456 -15.39 4.14 -5.21
N CYS A 457 -15.01 3.48 -6.31
CA CYS A 457 -15.82 3.40 -7.53
C CYS A 457 -16.33 1.98 -7.77
N GLY A 458 -17.56 1.84 -8.24
CA GLY A 458 -18.17 0.56 -8.59
C GLY A 458 -19.21 0.70 -9.70
N PRO A 459 -20.05 -0.33 -9.92
CA PRO A 459 -21.25 -0.22 -10.72
C PRO A 459 -22.12 0.94 -10.25
N GLU A 460 -22.89 1.49 -11.17
CA GLU A 460 -23.79 2.59 -10.90
C GLU A 460 -24.92 2.17 -9.94
N ASP A 461 -25.07 2.88 -8.80
CA ASP A 461 -26.14 2.62 -7.83
C ASP A 461 -27.52 3.06 -8.36
N ALA A 462 -28.60 2.77 -7.62
CA ALA A 462 -29.97 3.15 -8.02
C ALA A 462 -30.18 4.67 -8.18
N ARG A 463 -29.31 5.51 -7.63
CA ARG A 463 -29.31 6.97 -7.77
C ARG A 463 -28.39 7.45 -8.91
N GLY A 464 -27.80 6.52 -9.62
CA GLY A 464 -26.87 6.76 -10.71
C GLY A 464 -25.46 7.15 -10.28
N VAL A 465 -25.08 6.94 -9.02
CA VAL A 465 -23.77 7.28 -8.46
C VAL A 465 -22.79 6.14 -8.73
N LYS A 466 -21.61 6.44 -9.28
CA LYS A 466 -20.57 5.44 -9.55
C LYS A 466 -19.44 5.46 -8.55
N CYS A 467 -19.14 6.63 -7.97
CA CYS A 467 -18.03 6.75 -7.05
C CYS A 467 -18.40 7.58 -5.82
N ALA A 468 -17.91 7.14 -4.67
CA ALA A 468 -17.76 7.97 -3.49
C ALA A 468 -16.29 8.42 -3.40
N ILE A 469 -16.09 9.72 -3.34
CA ILE A 469 -14.78 10.39 -3.38
C ILE A 469 -14.62 11.12 -2.05
N GLY A 470 -13.84 10.54 -1.15
CA GLY A 470 -13.50 11.20 0.11
C GLY A 470 -12.26 12.06 -0.01
N PHE A 471 -11.69 12.41 1.14
CA PHE A 471 -10.35 12.98 1.28
C PHE A 471 -10.18 14.48 0.92
N PRO A 472 -11.07 15.38 1.38
CA PRO A 472 -10.74 16.79 1.38
C PRO A 472 -9.45 17.05 2.17
N ILE A 473 -8.80 18.18 1.88
CA ILE A 473 -7.65 18.64 2.65
C ILE A 473 -8.20 19.27 3.94
N PRO A 474 -7.69 18.92 5.13
CA PRO A 474 -8.08 19.60 6.36
C PRO A 474 -7.88 21.12 6.25
N LYS A 475 -8.77 21.89 6.85
CA LYS A 475 -8.69 23.36 6.93
C LYS A 475 -7.28 23.80 7.33
N PRO A 476 -6.72 24.83 6.68
CA PRO A 476 -5.43 25.35 7.07
C PRO A 476 -5.50 25.90 8.50
N THR A 477 -4.37 25.87 9.19
CA THR A 477 -4.28 26.34 10.59
C THR A 477 -4.70 27.81 10.74
N THR A 478 -4.53 28.61 9.67
CA THR A 478 -4.96 30.01 9.63
C THR A 478 -6.45 30.21 9.81
N GLU A 479 -7.28 29.29 9.33
CA GLU A 479 -8.74 29.37 9.45
C GLU A 479 -9.25 28.97 10.84
N LEU A 480 -8.45 28.18 11.57
CA LEU A 480 -8.78 27.77 12.95
C LEU A 480 -8.33 28.80 13.99
N HIS A 481 -7.37 29.67 13.66
CA HIS A 481 -6.75 30.60 14.59
C HIS A 481 -7.74 31.40 15.44
N SER A 482 -8.69 32.09 14.80
CA SER A 482 -9.71 32.90 15.51
C SER A 482 -10.71 32.06 16.31
N LYS A 483 -10.75 30.74 16.08
CA LYS A 483 -11.66 29.79 16.73
C LYS A 483 -10.98 29.04 17.88
N CYS A 484 -9.66 29.09 18.03
CA CYS A 484 -8.94 28.29 19.02
C CYS A 484 -9.46 28.47 20.46
N SER A 485 -9.72 29.70 20.89
CA SER A 485 -10.27 29.96 22.23
C SER A 485 -11.67 29.37 22.42
N ALA A 486 -12.52 29.43 21.38
CA ALA A 486 -13.88 28.87 21.43
C ALA A 486 -13.84 27.33 21.41
N LEU A 487 -12.99 26.73 20.58
CA LEU A 487 -12.75 25.29 20.53
C LEU A 487 -12.21 24.78 21.86
N ARG A 488 -11.24 25.48 22.46
CA ARG A 488 -10.67 25.17 23.77
C ARG A 488 -11.74 25.20 24.88
N ALA A 489 -12.62 26.21 24.89
CA ALA A 489 -13.71 26.30 25.85
C ALA A 489 -14.71 25.14 25.73
N LYS A 490 -14.90 24.60 24.52
CA LYS A 490 -15.80 23.48 24.23
C LYS A 490 -15.12 22.12 24.17
N ALA A 491 -13.83 22.02 24.49
CA ALA A 491 -13.05 20.81 24.24
C ALA A 491 -13.64 19.55 24.90
N THR A 492 -14.16 19.67 26.12
CA THR A 492 -14.81 18.56 26.84
C THR A 492 -16.07 18.07 26.13
N GLU A 493 -16.91 18.98 25.62
CA GLU A 493 -18.13 18.67 24.87
C GLU A 493 -17.79 18.03 23.51
N LEU A 494 -16.85 18.63 22.77
CA LEU A 494 -16.44 18.13 21.46
C LEU A 494 -15.83 16.72 21.53
N ARG A 495 -15.13 16.37 22.62
CA ARG A 495 -14.60 15.01 22.83
C ARG A 495 -15.68 13.94 22.89
N SER A 496 -16.86 14.28 23.40
CA SER A 496 -18.02 13.38 23.40
C SER A 496 -18.81 13.38 22.09
N SER A 497 -18.44 14.23 21.13
CA SER A 497 -19.16 14.45 19.86
C SER A 497 -18.19 14.32 18.68
N PRO A 498 -17.80 13.08 18.27
CA PRO A 498 -16.77 12.88 17.25
C PRO A 498 -17.08 13.52 15.89
N HIS A 499 -18.34 13.51 15.45
CA HIS A 499 -18.72 14.18 14.19
C HIS A 499 -18.60 15.70 14.31
N GLU A 500 -19.10 16.28 15.41
CA GLU A 500 -18.98 17.72 15.65
C GLU A 500 -17.50 18.14 15.71
N LEU A 501 -16.67 17.40 16.46
CA LEU A 501 -15.24 17.66 16.55
C LEU A 501 -14.56 17.62 15.19
N LEU A 502 -14.80 16.57 14.39
CA LEU A 502 -14.20 16.42 13.06
C LEU A 502 -14.67 17.50 12.08
N SER A 503 -15.94 17.92 12.16
CA SER A 503 -16.50 18.99 11.31
C SER A 503 -15.81 20.35 11.47
N ASN A 504 -15.07 20.56 12.57
CA ASN A 504 -14.27 21.77 12.72
C ASN A 504 -13.08 21.83 11.76
N PHE A 505 -12.63 20.68 11.22
CA PHE A 505 -11.46 20.57 10.35
C PHE A 505 -11.81 20.49 8.87
N PHE A 506 -13.08 20.32 8.51
CA PHE A 506 -13.52 20.13 7.12
C PHE A 506 -14.85 20.84 6.89
N ASP A 507 -15.23 21.08 5.64
CA ASP A 507 -16.59 21.53 5.31
C ASP A 507 -17.53 20.37 4.96
N GLU A 508 -16.95 19.30 4.41
CA GLU A 508 -17.57 18.03 4.04
C GLU A 508 -16.51 16.94 4.22
N TYR A 509 -16.88 15.66 4.31
CA TYR A 509 -15.90 14.57 4.42
C TYR A 509 -15.67 13.83 3.08
N GLY A 510 -16.45 14.17 2.06
CA GLY A 510 -16.35 13.61 0.72
C GLY A 510 -17.48 14.12 -0.16
N HIS A 511 -17.51 13.64 -1.40
CA HIS A 511 -18.57 13.87 -2.38
C HIS A 511 -18.73 12.63 -3.25
N ASP A 512 -19.82 12.53 -4.00
CA ASP A 512 -19.94 11.51 -5.05
C ASP A 512 -19.38 11.98 -6.41
N ASP A 513 -19.36 11.11 -7.42
CA ASP A 513 -18.96 11.43 -8.79
C ASP A 513 -19.86 12.49 -9.47
N LYS A 514 -21.05 12.75 -8.91
CA LYS A 514 -21.95 13.84 -9.31
C LYS A 514 -21.72 15.14 -8.54
N LYS A 515 -20.71 15.18 -7.66
CA LYS A 515 -20.34 16.31 -6.80
C LYS A 515 -21.38 16.63 -5.70
N ASN A 516 -22.26 15.70 -5.36
CA ASN A 516 -23.09 15.84 -4.17
C ASN A 516 -22.22 15.67 -2.93
N LYS A 517 -22.34 16.62 -2.00
CA LYS A 517 -21.50 16.71 -0.81
C LYS A 517 -21.95 15.76 0.29
N PHE A 518 -21.01 15.06 0.93
CA PHE A 518 -21.27 14.28 2.12
C PHE A 518 -21.01 15.13 3.38
N MET A 519 -22.10 15.52 4.04
CA MET A 519 -22.09 16.38 5.22
C MET A 519 -22.00 15.55 6.50
N PHE A 520 -21.29 16.07 7.51
CA PHE A 520 -21.14 15.40 8.80
C PHE A 520 -22.51 15.18 9.47
N PRO A 521 -22.83 13.94 9.91
CA PRO A 521 -24.04 13.67 10.67
C PRO A 521 -24.07 14.45 11.98
N SER A 522 -25.26 14.73 12.50
CA SER A 522 -25.39 15.17 13.89
C SER A 522 -25.17 13.97 14.81
N ASP A 523 -24.40 14.11 15.89
CA ASP A 523 -24.11 13.02 16.84
C ASP A 523 -25.36 12.45 17.57
N ARG A 524 -26.57 13.00 17.30
CA ARG A 524 -27.87 12.48 17.78
C ARG A 524 -28.50 11.40 16.90
N THR A 525 -28.02 11.23 15.67
CA THR A 525 -28.47 10.16 14.79
C THR A 525 -27.47 9.03 14.88
N THR A 526 -27.83 7.95 15.58
CA THR A 526 -27.18 6.65 15.38
C THR A 526 -27.23 6.37 13.89
N ALA A 527 -26.07 6.24 13.23
CA ALA A 527 -26.01 5.68 11.90
C ALA A 527 -26.61 4.27 12.01
N SER A 528 -27.88 4.11 11.62
CA SER A 528 -28.44 2.78 11.46
C SER A 528 -27.76 2.16 10.25
N ALA A 529 -27.36 0.91 10.38
CA ALA A 529 -26.84 0.09 9.29
C ALA A 529 -27.90 -0.20 8.20
N ASN A 530 -28.99 0.60 8.11
CA ASN A 530 -30.22 0.27 7.40
C ASN A 530 -30.49 1.09 6.13
N ASP A 531 -29.56 1.93 5.67
CA ASP A 531 -29.72 2.66 4.39
C ASP A 531 -28.91 2.06 3.22
N ILE A 532 -28.40 0.83 3.37
CA ILE A 532 -27.77 0.11 2.27
C ILE A 532 -28.55 -1.18 2.05
N SER A 533 -29.31 -1.19 0.96
CA SER A 533 -29.91 -2.39 0.41
C SER A 533 -28.86 -3.49 0.32
N THR A 534 -29.04 -4.52 1.15
CA THR A 534 -28.54 -5.86 0.89
C THR A 534 -29.25 -6.38 -0.36
N GLU A 535 -28.82 -5.97 -1.55
CA GLU A 535 -29.28 -6.57 -2.79
C GLU A 535 -28.11 -7.28 -3.47
N GLU A 536 -28.30 -8.59 -3.57
CA GLU A 536 -27.64 -9.61 -4.39
C GLU A 536 -26.20 -9.31 -4.84
N ASN A 537 -25.26 -10.08 -4.28
CA ASN A 537 -23.92 -10.26 -4.82
C ASN A 537 -24.02 -10.80 -6.26
N PRO A 538 -23.75 -10.00 -7.31
CA PRO A 538 -23.81 -10.49 -8.69
C PRO A 538 -22.58 -11.35 -9.06
N PHE A 539 -21.68 -11.60 -8.09
CA PHE A 539 -20.52 -12.50 -8.18
C PHE A 539 -20.63 -13.68 -7.21
N ALA A 540 -21.78 -13.89 -6.57
CA ALA A 540 -22.10 -15.22 -6.09
C ALA A 540 -22.31 -16.06 -7.36
N SER A 541 -21.39 -16.98 -7.64
CA SER A 541 -21.66 -18.02 -8.61
C SER A 541 -22.91 -18.75 -8.15
N ASP A 542 -24.03 -18.55 -8.84
CA ASP A 542 -25.21 -19.38 -8.67
C ASP A 542 -24.79 -20.84 -8.82
N ASP A 543 -24.98 -21.62 -7.75
CA ASP A 543 -24.84 -23.07 -7.76
C ASP A 543 -25.70 -23.68 -8.88
N LYS A 544 -25.04 -24.28 -9.88
CA LYS A 544 -25.54 -25.45 -10.60
C LYS A 544 -24.41 -26.40 -10.98
#